data_AF-A0A936JGW0-F1
#
_entry.id   AF-A0A936JGW0-F1
#
_cell.length_a   1.000
_cell.length_b   1.000
_cell.length_c   1.000
_cell.angle_alpha   90.00
_cell.angle_beta   90.00
_cell.angle_gamma   90.00
#
_symmetry.space_group_name_H-M   'P 1'
#
loop_
_entity.id
_entity.type
_entity.pdbx_description
1 polymer ?
#
loop_
_entity_poly.entity_id
_entity_poly.type
_entity_poly.pdbx_seq_one_letter_code
_entity_poly.pdbx_strand_id
1 'polypeptide(L)'
;MTEYIINKEQLHQLLKMLNVLQPDEELMLVNNIDLRDFRKPNVSILVDTIKNKTVFASPPEDLTEKELDMQLVQLMAFEQFLVREFTQIRTQIKSVYSELQSRKEATDLTPDGIPKDVEEHLSEELKNC
;
A
#
# COMPACT_ATOMS: atom_id res chain seq x y z
N MET A 1 -10.23 8.85 -18.36
CA MET A 1 -9.33 8.47 -17.26
C MET A 1 -8.02 9.23 -17.31
N THR A 2 -7.65 9.84 -16.19
CA THR A 2 -6.46 10.68 -16.04
C THR A 2 -5.76 10.26 -14.75
N GLU A 3 -4.47 9.98 -14.83
CA GLU A 3 -3.64 9.73 -13.65
C GLU A 3 -3.22 11.08 -13.04
N TYR A 4 -3.45 11.22 -11.74
CA TYR A 4 -2.97 12.35 -10.96
C TYR A 4 -1.97 11.85 -9.93
N ILE A 5 -0.88 12.59 -9.76
CA ILE A 5 0.11 12.34 -8.72
C ILE A 5 -0.07 13.43 -7.67
N ILE A 6 -0.37 13.02 -6.44
CA ILE A 6 -0.50 13.93 -5.30
C ILE A 6 0.58 13.61 -4.28
N ASN A 7 1.21 14.67 -3.76
CA ASN A 7 2.11 14.53 -2.62
C ASN A 7 1.31 14.17 -1.36
N LYS A 8 1.82 13.23 -0.55
CA LYS A 8 1.12 12.72 0.64
C LYS A 8 0.82 13.81 1.67
N GLU A 9 1.73 14.74 1.87
CA GLU A 9 1.54 15.87 2.79
C GLU A 9 0.40 16.77 2.31
N GLN A 10 0.33 17.04 1.00
CA GLN A 10 -0.77 17.79 0.40
C GLN A 10 -2.10 17.06 0.51
N LEU A 11 -2.12 15.73 0.31
CA LEU A 11 -3.32 14.92 0.52
C LEU A 11 -3.79 15.00 1.98
N HIS A 12 -2.85 14.93 2.92
CA HIS A 12 -3.14 15.00 4.35
C HIS A 12 -3.70 16.36 4.76
N GLN A 13 -3.10 17.44 4.28
CA GLN A 13 -3.58 18.80 4.47
C GLN A 13 -4.98 18.98 3.87
N LEU A 14 -5.21 18.44 2.66
CA LEU A 14 -6.51 18.48 2.01
C LEU A 14 -7.58 17.75 2.85
N LEU A 15 -7.27 16.57 3.37
CA LEU A 15 -8.20 15.81 4.22
C LEU A 15 -8.53 16.55 5.52
N LYS A 16 -7.56 17.25 6.12
CA LYS A 16 -7.78 18.13 7.28
C LYS A 16 -8.66 19.32 6.92
N MET A 17 -8.38 20.01 5.81
CA MET A 17 -9.18 21.14 5.32
C MET A 17 -10.64 20.76 5.04
N LEU A 18 -10.87 19.54 4.56
CA LEU A 18 -12.21 19.00 4.29
C LEU A 18 -12.90 18.44 5.55
N ASN A 19 -12.29 18.57 6.73
CA ASN A 19 -12.75 18.00 8.01
C ASN A 19 -12.96 16.47 7.97
N VAL A 20 -12.20 15.77 7.13
CA VAL A 20 -12.15 14.30 7.11
C VAL A 20 -11.19 13.80 8.20
N LEU A 21 -10.12 14.54 8.47
CA LEU A 21 -9.18 14.31 9.57
C LEU A 21 -9.20 15.52 10.51
N GLN A 22 -9.12 15.28 11.82
CA GLN A 22 -8.88 16.30 12.83
C GLN A 22 -7.44 16.86 12.71
N PRO A 23 -7.14 18.04 13.29
CA PRO A 23 -5.82 18.67 13.19
C PRO A 23 -4.65 17.81 13.69
N ASP A 24 -4.91 16.95 14.67
CA ASP A 24 -3.98 16.03 15.31
C ASP A 24 -4.00 14.61 14.70
N GLU A 25 -4.97 14.31 13.84
CA GLU A 25 -5.08 12.99 13.22
C GLU A 25 -4.12 12.81 12.04
N GLU A 26 -3.64 11.57 11.91
CA GLU A 26 -2.85 11.12 10.78
C GLU A 26 -3.48 9.97 10.00
N LEU A 27 -3.41 10.07 8.67
CA LEU A 27 -3.89 9.03 7.77
C LEU A 27 -2.96 7.81 7.81
N MET A 28 -3.28 6.84 8.67
CA MET A 28 -2.45 5.64 8.82
C MET A 28 -2.59 4.61 7.70
N LEU A 29 -3.81 4.35 7.21
CA LEU A 29 -4.05 3.26 6.27
C LEU A 29 -5.21 3.57 5.33
N VAL A 30 -4.93 3.42 4.04
CA VAL A 30 -5.94 3.41 2.97
C VAL A 30 -5.73 2.15 2.14
N ASN A 31 -6.73 1.73 1.36
CA ASN A 31 -6.61 0.60 0.43
C ASN A 31 -5.80 0.98 -0.82
N ASN A 32 -4.58 1.47 -0.60
CA ASN A 32 -3.64 1.93 -1.62
C ASN A 32 -2.22 1.73 -1.07
N ILE A 33 -1.36 1.00 -1.80
CA ILE A 33 -0.03 0.64 -1.29
C ILE A 33 0.91 1.85 -1.25
N ASP A 34 0.74 2.79 -2.18
CA ASP A 34 1.60 3.97 -2.26
C ASP A 34 1.44 4.80 -1.00
N LEU A 35 0.23 4.91 -0.44
CA LEU A 35 -0.02 5.55 0.85
C LEU A 35 0.72 4.88 2.02
N ARG A 36 0.79 3.55 2.03
CA ARG A 36 1.42 2.78 3.12
C ARG A 36 2.96 2.82 3.09
N ASP A 37 3.57 3.00 1.92
CA ASP A 37 5.04 3.06 1.84
C ASP A 37 5.56 4.45 2.23
N PHE A 38 6.02 4.62 3.47
CA PHE A 38 6.57 5.88 3.99
C PHE A 38 7.75 6.43 3.17
N ARG A 39 8.41 5.59 2.37
CA ARG A 39 9.54 6.00 1.52
C ARG A 39 9.07 6.65 0.22
N LYS A 40 7.81 6.45 -0.17
CA LYS A 40 7.21 7.10 -1.33
C LYS A 40 6.56 8.41 -0.88
N PRO A 41 6.97 9.57 -1.40
CA PRO A 41 6.38 10.86 -1.02
C PRO A 41 5.04 11.13 -1.70
N ASN A 42 4.70 10.38 -2.75
CA ASN A 42 3.55 10.63 -3.61
C ASN A 42 2.61 9.42 -3.68
N VAL A 43 1.36 9.70 -4.02
CA VAL A 43 0.28 8.74 -4.25
C VAL A 43 -0.22 8.95 -5.66
N SER A 44 -0.35 7.86 -6.43
CA SER A 44 -1.05 7.89 -7.71
C SER A 44 -2.55 7.69 -7.49
N ILE A 45 -3.34 8.56 -8.10
CA ILE A 45 -4.81 8.53 -8.08
C ILE A 45 -5.30 8.45 -9.52
N LEU A 46 -5.98 7.35 -9.83
CA LEU A 46 -6.67 7.18 -11.10
C LEU A 46 -8.05 7.83 -11.00
N VAL A 47 -8.29 8.90 -11.75
CA VAL A 47 -9.59 9.57 -11.81
C VAL A 47 -10.23 9.29 -13.16
N ASP A 48 -11.48 8.82 -13.14
CA ASP A 48 -12.27 8.71 -14.36
C ASP A 48 -13.34 9.80 -14.46
N THR A 49 -13.58 10.25 -15.68
CA THR A 49 -14.55 11.32 -15.98
C THR A 49 -15.96 10.77 -16.23
N ILE A 50 -16.13 9.45 -16.26
CA ILE A 50 -17.39 8.78 -16.55
C ILE A 50 -18.19 8.62 -15.24
N LYS A 51 -19.39 9.23 -15.20
CA LYS A 51 -20.24 9.31 -14.00
C LYS A 51 -20.84 7.98 -13.51
N ASN A 52 -20.61 6.86 -14.20
CA ASN A 52 -21.26 5.58 -13.90
C ASN A 52 -20.30 4.59 -13.24
N LYS A 53 -20.69 4.18 -12.02
CA LYS A 53 -19.90 3.47 -11.01
C LYS A 53 -19.66 1.98 -11.27
N THR A 54 -19.86 1.52 -12.49
CA THR A 54 -19.57 0.14 -12.88
C THR A 54 -18.63 0.21 -14.07
N VAL A 55 -17.54 -0.55 -14.03
CA VAL A 55 -16.58 -0.67 -15.13
C VAL A 55 -17.29 -1.03 -16.46
N PHE A 56 -18.48 -1.62 -16.35
CA PHE A 56 -19.44 -1.81 -17.43
C PHE A 56 -20.66 -0.89 -17.20
N ALA A 57 -20.77 0.19 -17.98
CA ALA A 57 -21.97 1.03 -17.96
C ALA A 57 -23.20 0.31 -18.57
N SER A 58 -22.94 -0.70 -19.41
CA SER A 58 -23.88 -1.61 -20.08
C SER A 58 -23.15 -2.94 -20.38
N PRO A 59 -23.86 -4.05 -20.66
CA PRO A 59 -23.28 -5.27 -21.22
C PRO A 59 -22.46 -4.98 -22.49
N PRO A 60 -21.36 -5.72 -22.76
CA PRO A 60 -20.54 -5.49 -23.95
C PRO A 60 -21.32 -5.50 -25.28
N GLU A 61 -22.40 -6.29 -25.34
CA GLU A 61 -23.26 -6.44 -26.50
C GLU A 61 -24.05 -5.16 -26.85
N ASP A 62 -24.25 -4.28 -25.86
CA ASP A 62 -25.02 -3.04 -25.98
C ASP A 62 -24.14 -1.81 -26.28
N LEU A 63 -22.82 -2.00 -26.42
CA LEU A 63 -21.84 -0.93 -26.60
C LEU A 63 -21.42 -0.79 -28.06
N THR A 64 -21.14 0.45 -28.47
CA THR A 64 -20.49 0.71 -29.76
C THR A 64 -19.02 0.28 -29.73
N GLU A 65 -18.42 0.05 -30.91
CA GLU A 65 -17.00 -0.32 -31.04
C GLU A 65 -16.07 0.67 -30.33
N LYS A 66 -16.34 1.98 -30.44
CA LYS A 66 -15.55 3.02 -29.78
C LYS A 66 -15.67 2.98 -28.25
N GLU A 67 -16.85 2.63 -27.74
CA GLU A 67 -17.08 2.48 -26.29
C GLU A 67 -16.40 1.22 -25.76
N LEU A 68 -16.43 0.13 -26.54
CA LEU A 68 -15.70 -1.10 -26.22
C LEU A 68 -14.18 -0.88 -26.18
N ASP A 69 -13.62 -0.20 -27.18
CA ASP A 69 -12.19 0.15 -27.20
C ASP A 69 -11.80 0.98 -25.97
N MET A 70 -12.62 1.98 -25.63
CA MET A 70 -12.37 2.81 -24.46
C MET A 70 -12.46 2.00 -23.15
N GLN A 71 -13.46 1.14 -23.00
CA GLN A 71 -13.59 0.28 -21.82
C GLN A 71 -12.45 -0.73 -21.72
N LEU A 72 -12.01 -1.29 -22.84
CA LEU A 72 -10.89 -2.23 -22.88
C LEU A 72 -9.59 -1.56 -22.41
N VAL A 73 -9.28 -0.37 -22.92
CA VAL A 73 -8.11 0.39 -22.49
C VAL A 73 -8.17 0.71 -20.99
N GLN A 74 -9.34 1.08 -20.47
CA GLN A 74 -9.54 1.32 -19.03
C GLN A 74 -9.33 0.04 -18.20
N LEU A 75 -9.89 -1.09 -18.63
CA LEU A 75 -9.73 -2.38 -17.98
C LEU A 75 -8.26 -2.82 -17.94
N MET A 76 -7.54 -2.67 -19.05
CA MET A 76 -6.10 -2.98 -19.11
C MET A 76 -5.28 -2.08 -18.18
N ALA A 77 -5.62 -0.79 -18.08
CA ALA A 77 -4.97 0.12 -17.13
C ALA A 77 -5.23 -0.29 -15.68
N PHE A 78 -6.47 -0.68 -15.34
CA PHE A 78 -6.80 -1.21 -14.02
C PHE A 78 -6.07 -2.51 -13.70
N GLU A 79 -6.03 -3.45 -14.65
CA GLU A 79 -5.28 -4.70 -14.51
C GLU A 79 -3.81 -4.41 -14.22
N GLN A 80 -3.17 -3.55 -15.02
CA GLN A 80 -1.77 -3.21 -14.84
C GLN A 80 -1.51 -2.57 -13.48
N PHE A 81 -2.39 -1.68 -13.02
CA PHE A 81 -2.32 -1.09 -11.68
C PHE A 81 -2.40 -2.17 -10.60
N LEU A 82 -3.42 -3.04 -10.63
CA LEU A 82 -3.61 -4.09 -9.63
C LEU A 82 -2.44 -5.10 -9.61
N VAL A 83 -1.89 -5.44 -10.77
CA VAL A 83 -0.71 -6.31 -10.87
C VAL A 83 0.50 -5.67 -10.19
N ARG A 84 0.71 -4.36 -10.34
CA ARG A 84 1.79 -3.64 -9.66
C ARG A 84 1.59 -3.66 -8.13
N GLU A 85 0.38 -3.39 -7.66
CA GLU A 85 0.05 -3.43 -6.22
C GLU A 85 0.31 -4.82 -5.65
N PHE A 86 -0.21 -5.86 -6.31
CA PHE A 86 -0.04 -7.25 -5.88
C PHE A 86 1.43 -7.68 -5.85
N THR A 87 2.21 -7.25 -6.83
CA THR A 87 3.65 -7.55 -6.91
C THR A 87 4.43 -6.91 -5.77
N GLN A 88 4.11 -5.65 -5.43
CA GLN A 88 4.74 -4.96 -4.31
C GLN A 88 4.40 -5.64 -2.97
N ILE A 89 3.12 -5.98 -2.72
CA ILE A 89 2.70 -6.72 -1.51
C ILE A 89 3.45 -8.05 -1.43
N ARG A 90 3.50 -8.81 -2.53
CA ARG A 90 4.18 -10.11 -2.56
C ARG A 90 5.68 -10.01 -2.29
N THR A 91 6.30 -8.90 -2.69
CA THR A 91 7.71 -8.60 -2.41
C THR A 91 7.92 -8.34 -0.92
N GLN A 92 7.05 -7.56 -0.29
CA GLN A 92 7.09 -7.32 1.17
C GLN A 92 6.90 -8.62 1.96
N ILE A 93 5.91 -9.45 1.58
CA ILE A 93 5.69 -10.77 2.20
C ILE A 93 6.96 -11.63 2.12
N LYS A 94 7.59 -11.71 0.94
CA LYS A 94 8.83 -12.46 0.76
C LYS A 94 9.96 -11.92 1.64
N SER A 95 10.13 -10.60 1.70
CA SER A 95 11.16 -9.96 2.52
C SER A 95 11.00 -10.30 4.00
N VAL A 96 9.78 -10.16 4.54
CA VAL A 96 9.49 -10.47 5.95
C VAL A 96 9.67 -11.95 6.22
N TYR A 97 9.22 -12.82 5.31
CA TYR A 97 9.40 -14.26 5.45
C TYR A 97 10.88 -14.68 5.45
N SER A 98 11.69 -14.13 4.54
CA SER A 98 13.12 -14.38 4.48
C SER A 98 13.84 -13.92 5.75
N GLU A 99 13.49 -12.74 6.28
CA GLU A 99 14.04 -12.25 7.55
C GLU A 99 13.66 -13.15 8.72
N LEU A 100 12.40 -13.60 8.81
CA LEU A 100 11.96 -14.54 9.84
C LEU A 100 12.72 -15.87 9.79
N GLN A 101 12.97 -16.40 8.59
CA GLN A 101 13.78 -17.60 8.43
C GLN A 101 15.23 -17.36 8.83
N SER A 102 15.83 -16.25 8.39
CA SER A 102 17.20 -15.88 8.77
C SER A 102 17.37 -15.76 10.29
N ARG A 103 16.39 -15.20 11.01
CA ARG A 103 16.44 -15.09 12.48
C ARG A 103 16.30 -16.45 13.16
N LYS A 104 15.41 -17.31 12.66
CA LYS A 104 15.26 -18.69 13.16
C LYS A 104 16.53 -19.52 12.95
N GLU A 105 17.22 -19.32 11.83
CA GLU A 105 18.49 -19.99 11.53
C GLU A 105 19.67 -19.39 12.30
N ALA A 106 19.64 -18.08 12.58
CA ALA A 106 20.67 -17.35 13.32
C ALA A 106 20.45 -17.32 14.84
N THR A 107 19.52 -18.12 15.38
CA THR A 107 19.27 -18.14 16.83
C THR A 107 20.40 -18.86 17.55
N ASP A 108 21.45 -18.11 17.90
CA ASP A 108 22.42 -18.52 18.89
C ASP A 108 21.73 -18.55 20.25
N LEU A 109 21.64 -19.74 20.84
CA LEU A 109 21.12 -19.93 22.18
C LEU A 109 22.23 -19.69 23.20
N THR A 110 21.88 -19.02 24.30
CA THR A 110 22.69 -19.01 25.52
C THR A 110 22.76 -20.41 26.14
N PRO A 111 23.69 -20.68 27.07
CA PRO A 111 23.77 -21.97 27.78
C PRO A 111 22.45 -22.37 28.48
N ASP A 112 21.64 -21.39 28.86
CA ASP A 112 20.34 -21.57 29.51
C ASP A 112 19.17 -21.70 28.51
N GLY A 113 19.46 -21.75 27.21
CA GLY A 113 18.48 -21.95 26.14
C GLY A 113 17.68 -20.70 25.77
N ILE A 114 18.11 -19.51 26.20
CA ILE A 114 17.47 -18.23 25.86
C ILE A 114 18.07 -17.70 24.56
N PRO A 115 17.26 -17.28 23.57
CA PRO A 115 17.73 -16.56 22.40
C PRO A 115 18.53 -15.30 22.80
N LYS A 116 19.76 -15.16 22.29
CA LYS A 116 20.65 -14.04 22.67
C LYS A 116 20.06 -12.65 22.36
N ASP A 117 19.23 -12.54 21.34
CA ASP A 117 18.54 -11.29 20.98
C ASP A 117 17.53 -10.85 22.06
N VAL A 118 16.90 -11.80 22.74
CA VAL A 118 16.04 -11.52 23.90
C VAL A 118 16.85 -11.07 25.12
N GLU A 119 18.02 -11.67 25.34
CA GLU A 119 18.93 -11.29 26.43
C GLU A 119 19.54 -9.89 26.22
N GLU A 120 19.97 -9.57 24.99
CA GLU A 120 20.46 -8.23 24.63
C GLU A 120 19.38 -7.16 24.80
N HIS A 121 18.14 -7.44 24.39
CA HIS A 121 17.05 -6.48 24.53
C HIS A 121 16.67 -6.22 26.00
N LEU A 122 16.56 -7.28 26.80
CA LEU A 122 16.30 -7.18 28.25
C LEU A 122 17.43 -6.42 28.97
N SER A 123 18.68 -6.66 28.59
CA SER A 123 19.82 -5.99 29.22
C SER A 123 19.97 -4.53 28.80
N GLU A 124 19.51 -4.13 27.61
CA GLU A 124 19.37 -2.72 27.22
C GLU A 124 18.23 -2.01 27.97
N GLU A 125 17.05 -2.65 28.12
CA GLU A 125 15.94 -2.08 28.90
C GLU A 125 16.30 -1.89 30.38
N LEU A 126 17.03 -2.84 30.97
CA LEU A 126 17.51 -2.76 32.35
C LEU A 126 18.59 -1.70 32.58
N LYS A 127 19.36 -1.32 31.55
CA LYS A 127 20.34 -0.22 31.63
C LYS A 127 19.70 1.16 31.52
N ASN A 128 18.49 1.24 30.97
CA ASN A 128 17.74 2.47 30.79
C ASN A 128 16.72 2.74 31.94
N CYS A 129 16.71 1.90 32.98
CA CYS A 129 15.97 2.08 34.23
C CYS A 129 16.87 2.61 35.35
#